data_AF-A0A3D5W5L0-F1
#
_entry.id   AF-A0A3D5W5L0-F1
#
_cell.length_a   1.000
_cell.length_b   1.000
_cell.length_c   1.000
_cell.angle_alpha   90.00
_cell.angle_beta   90.00
_cell.angle_gamma   90.00
#
_symmetry.space_group_name_H-M   'P 1'
#
loop_
_entity.id
_entity.type
_entity.pdbx_description
1 polymer ?
#
loop_
_entity_poly.entity_id
_entity_poly.type
_entity_poly.pdbx_seq_one_letter_code
_entity_poly.pdbx_strand_id
1 'polypeptide(L)'
;MTGFDNGDGATEATPKPVLTDGYHETVPVEPRLAFLSTGYDHRLCDDTRSGLDELRKALEPYSELVDLPESYVNLIEHHKVIYESDIRTSLIDSLAGHTDALSPQMTDALARAETYPAQAYSSAQSATALAKGFFAELFHDYDAIIAASTPGEAPATLEQTGDPVFCTIWTLIGLPCLSLPILVGATGLPIGVQLIGGREEDARLMRTAHWLEQQISDSNS
;
A
#
# COMPACT_ATOMS: atom_id res chain seq x y z
N MET A 1 4.23 -20.36 -8.50
CA MET A 1 3.29 -21.14 -9.33
C MET A 1 2.32 -20.13 -9.92
N THR A 2 2.58 -19.63 -11.12
CA THR A 2 1.74 -18.60 -11.75
C THR A 2 1.37 -19.07 -13.15
N GLY A 3 0.15 -19.59 -13.26
CA GLY A 3 -0.49 -19.91 -14.53
C GLY A 3 -1.04 -18.64 -15.16
N PHE A 4 -0.77 -18.44 -16.44
CA PHE A 4 -1.38 -17.40 -17.25
C PHE A 4 -2.86 -17.73 -17.49
N ASP A 5 -3.75 -16.78 -17.24
CA ASP A 5 -5.13 -16.81 -17.74
C ASP A 5 -5.21 -15.91 -18.98
N ASN A 6 -5.86 -16.39 -20.03
CA ASN A 6 -5.71 -15.91 -21.41
C ASN A 6 -6.81 -14.89 -21.80
N GLY A 7 -7.38 -14.19 -20.81
CA GLY A 7 -8.58 -13.35 -20.96
C GLY A 7 -8.36 -11.84 -21.04
N ASP A 8 -7.17 -11.33 -20.67
CA ASP A 8 -6.96 -9.89 -20.51
C ASP A 8 -6.34 -9.21 -21.74
N GLY A 9 -7.18 -8.53 -22.52
CA GLY A 9 -6.81 -7.74 -23.71
C GLY A 9 -6.04 -6.43 -23.44
N ALA A 10 -5.51 -6.23 -22.23
CA ALA A 10 -4.70 -5.07 -21.85
C ALA A 10 -3.22 -5.40 -21.57
N THR A 11 -2.77 -6.62 -21.93
CA THR A 11 -1.39 -7.04 -21.68
C THR A 11 -0.54 -6.84 -22.93
N GLU A 12 0.20 -5.74 -23.00
CA GLU A 12 1.33 -5.66 -23.94
C GLU A 12 2.50 -6.51 -23.43
N ALA A 13 3.14 -7.25 -24.35
CA ALA A 13 4.23 -8.15 -24.04
C ALA A 13 5.54 -7.38 -23.77
N THR A 14 5.68 -6.84 -22.57
CA THR A 14 6.96 -6.35 -22.06
C THR A 14 7.79 -7.51 -21.50
N PRO A 15 9.09 -7.64 -21.86
CA PRO A 15 9.95 -8.69 -21.35
C PRO A 15 10.06 -8.56 -19.82
N LYS A 16 9.75 -9.64 -19.11
CA LYS A 16 9.76 -9.71 -17.64
C LYS A 16 11.22 -9.71 -17.14
N PRO A 17 11.63 -8.75 -16.28
CA PRO A 17 12.92 -8.86 -15.62
C PRO A 17 12.89 -10.01 -14.61
N VAL A 18 14.00 -10.75 -14.54
CA VAL A 18 14.19 -11.88 -13.63
C VAL A 18 14.40 -11.32 -12.21
N LEU A 19 13.38 -11.46 -11.35
CA LEU A 19 13.32 -10.91 -9.98
C LEU A 19 14.52 -11.30 -9.08
N THR A 20 15.21 -12.41 -9.38
CA THR A 20 16.33 -12.91 -8.57
C THR A 20 17.64 -12.18 -8.81
N ASP A 21 17.84 -11.55 -9.97
CA ASP A 21 19.10 -10.88 -10.28
C ASP A 21 19.19 -9.50 -9.60
N GLY A 22 18.05 -8.83 -9.40
CA GLY A 22 18.00 -7.52 -8.73
C GLY A 22 18.26 -7.59 -7.23
N TYR A 23 17.91 -8.67 -6.53
CA TYR A 23 18.06 -8.75 -5.06
C TYR A 23 19.52 -8.77 -4.59
N HIS A 24 20.42 -9.34 -5.41
CA HIS A 24 21.86 -9.45 -5.08
C HIS A 24 22.72 -8.35 -5.73
N GLU A 25 22.15 -7.50 -6.58
CA GLU A 25 22.87 -6.34 -7.10
C GLU A 25 23.06 -5.30 -5.98
N THR A 26 24.31 -5.06 -5.62
CA THR A 26 24.69 -3.95 -4.74
C THR A 26 24.12 -2.66 -5.29
N VAL A 27 23.34 -1.95 -4.48
CA VAL A 27 22.80 -0.63 -4.83
C VAL A 27 23.97 0.29 -5.20
N PRO A 28 24.07 0.75 -6.47
CA PRO A 28 25.23 1.51 -6.92
C PRO A 28 25.22 2.98 -6.44
N VAL A 29 24.08 3.46 -5.94
CA VAL A 29 23.85 4.84 -5.46
C VAL A 29 22.86 4.80 -4.30
N GLU A 30 23.17 5.49 -3.21
CA GLU A 30 22.29 5.62 -2.03
C GLU A 30 20.87 6.05 -2.45
N PRO A 31 19.81 5.32 -2.02
CA PRO A 31 18.46 5.61 -2.44
C PRO A 31 17.93 6.88 -1.78
N ARG A 32 17.06 7.61 -2.49
CA ARG A 32 16.27 8.70 -1.92
C ARG A 32 14.91 8.19 -1.48
N LEU A 33 14.60 8.35 -0.20
CA LEU A 33 13.40 7.80 0.42
C LEU A 33 12.43 8.92 0.81
N ALA A 34 11.14 8.69 0.63
CA ALA A 34 10.11 9.59 1.13
C ALA A 34 9.39 8.96 2.32
N PHE A 35 9.39 9.61 3.49
CA PHE A 35 8.45 9.29 4.56
C PHE A 35 7.15 10.03 4.27
N LEU A 36 6.07 9.29 4.01
CA LEU A 36 4.79 9.91 3.72
C LEU A 36 4.00 10.13 5.01
N SER A 37 3.63 11.39 5.30
CA SER A 37 2.57 11.67 6.28
C SER A 37 1.22 11.60 5.57
N THR A 38 0.38 10.65 5.99
CA THR A 38 -0.84 10.28 5.25
C THR A 38 -2.09 11.04 5.70
N GLY A 39 -1.98 11.99 6.65
CA GLY A 39 -3.12 12.62 7.33
C GLY A 39 -3.91 11.65 8.24
N TYR A 40 -3.76 10.34 8.03
CA TYR A 40 -4.29 9.26 8.87
C TYR A 40 -3.35 8.86 10.01
N ASP A 41 -2.23 9.57 10.18
CA ASP A 41 -1.22 9.28 11.20
C ASP A 41 -1.81 9.36 12.63
N HIS A 42 -2.95 10.04 12.81
CA HIS A 42 -3.72 10.03 14.06
C HIS A 42 -4.29 8.65 14.43
N ARG A 43 -4.35 7.71 13.49
CA ARG A 43 -4.80 6.33 13.69
C ARG A 43 -3.68 5.40 14.13
N LEU A 44 -2.41 5.83 14.00
CA LEU A 44 -1.26 5.07 14.48
C LEU A 44 -1.24 5.07 16.01
N CYS A 45 -1.00 3.91 16.61
CA CYS A 45 -0.68 3.82 18.02
C CYS A 45 0.68 4.49 18.31
N ASP A 46 0.90 4.86 19.57
CA ASP A 46 2.10 5.57 19.99
C ASP A 46 3.39 4.80 19.67
N ASP A 47 3.38 3.47 19.83
CA ASP A 47 4.54 2.63 19.53
C ASP A 47 4.90 2.62 18.05
N THR A 48 3.89 2.59 17.16
CA THR A 48 4.12 2.62 15.70
C THR A 48 4.60 4.00 15.26
N ARG A 49 4.01 5.06 15.82
CA ARG A 49 4.46 6.44 15.57
C ARG A 49 5.91 6.63 16.02
N SER A 50 6.23 6.20 17.24
CA SER A 50 7.58 6.29 17.81
C SER A 50 8.59 5.50 16.98
N GLY A 51 8.26 4.25 16.61
CA GLY A 51 9.12 3.42 15.77
C GLY A 51 9.38 4.02 14.39
N LEU A 52 8.37 4.58 13.73
CA LEU A 52 8.53 5.29 12.46
C LEU A 52 9.38 6.55 12.61
N ASP A 53 9.22 7.30 13.70
CA ASP A 53 10.06 8.47 13.99
C ASP A 53 11.52 8.11 14.22
N GLU A 54 11.81 7.01 14.93
CA GLU A 54 13.17 6.52 15.11
C GLU A 54 13.78 6.04 13.79
N LEU A 55 13.01 5.31 12.97
CA LEU A 55 13.45 4.90 11.64
C LEU A 55 13.75 6.12 10.75
N ARG A 56 12.90 7.14 10.79
CA ARG A 56 13.10 8.39 10.05
C ARG A 56 14.37 9.11 10.49
N LYS A 57 14.67 9.14 11.79
CA LYS A 57 15.94 9.72 12.30
C LYS A 57 17.14 8.91 11.84
N ALA A 58 17.07 7.58 11.90
CA ALA A 58 18.16 6.70 11.45
C ALA A 58 18.45 6.86 9.95
N LEU A 59 17.42 7.17 9.16
CA LEU A 59 17.50 7.37 7.71
C LEU A 59 17.53 8.85 7.30
N GLU A 60 17.76 9.79 8.21
CA GLU A 60 17.76 11.23 7.92
C GLU A 60 18.64 11.62 6.71
N PRO A 61 19.85 11.05 6.50
CA PRO A 61 20.68 11.40 5.35
C PRO A 61 20.08 11.00 3.99
N TYR A 62 19.15 10.05 4.01
CA TYR A 62 18.62 9.38 2.81
C TYR A 62 17.14 9.66 2.60
N SER A 63 16.50 10.38 3.52
CA SER A 63 15.05 10.48 3.53
C SER A 63 14.52 11.88 3.81
N GLU A 64 13.37 12.17 3.22
CA GLU A 64 12.66 13.44 3.40
C GLU A 64 11.21 13.16 3.83
N LEU A 65 10.64 14.04 4.64
CA LEU A 65 9.22 13.99 4.97
C LEU A 65 8.43 14.64 3.82
N VAL A 66 7.46 13.91 3.28
CA VAL A 66 6.56 14.36 2.23
C VAL A 66 5.14 14.32 2.77
N ASP A 67 4.46 15.46 2.73
CA ASP A 67 3.05 15.54 3.11
C ASP A 67 2.18 15.14 1.93
N LEU A 68 1.22 14.23 2.18
CA LEU A 68 0.19 13.94 1.20
C LEU A 68 -0.75 15.16 1.10
N PRO A 69 -1.02 15.69 -0.11
CA PRO A 69 -1.95 16.81 -0.26
C PRO A 69 -3.32 16.52 0.36
N GLU A 70 -3.94 17.52 1.00
CA GLU A 70 -5.23 17.36 1.71
C GLU A 70 -6.34 16.76 0.83
N SER A 71 -6.29 17.00 -0.48
CA SER A 71 -7.21 16.43 -1.47
C SER A 71 -7.21 14.89 -1.52
N TYR A 72 -6.17 14.25 -1.00
CA TYR A 72 -6.00 12.79 -1.00
C TYR A 72 -6.36 12.13 0.34
N VAL A 73 -6.74 12.90 1.36
CA VAL A 73 -7.23 12.41 2.67
C VAL A 73 -8.60 11.73 2.56
N ASN A 74 -9.20 11.69 1.37
CA ASN A 74 -10.43 10.93 1.10
C ASN A 74 -10.21 9.72 0.17
N LEU A 75 -8.96 9.34 -0.12
CA LEU A 75 -8.66 8.22 -1.02
C LEU A 75 -9.21 6.89 -0.50
N ILE A 76 -9.32 6.72 0.82
CA ILE A 76 -9.87 5.51 1.43
C ILE A 76 -11.38 5.40 1.18
N GLU A 77 -12.09 6.51 1.33
CA GLU A 77 -13.51 6.62 1.02
C GLU A 77 -13.75 6.41 -0.47
N HIS A 78 -12.89 6.96 -1.33
CA HIS A 78 -12.93 6.73 -2.77
C HIS A 78 -12.70 5.26 -3.14
N HIS A 79 -11.70 4.60 -2.53
CA HIS A 79 -11.48 3.16 -2.70
C HIS A 79 -12.73 2.37 -2.32
N LYS A 80 -13.35 2.68 -1.17
CA LYS A 80 -14.55 1.98 -0.70
C LYS A 80 -15.70 2.10 -1.70
N VAL A 81 -15.94 3.30 -2.23
CA VAL A 81 -16.97 3.52 -3.25
C VAL A 81 -16.70 2.70 -4.51
N ILE A 82 -15.46 2.69 -5.00
CA ILE A 82 -15.08 1.92 -6.20
C ILE A 82 -15.23 0.43 -5.93
N TYR A 83 -14.59 -0.08 -4.87
CA TYR A 83 -14.56 -1.50 -4.50
C TYR A 83 -15.96 -2.09 -4.34
N GLU A 84 -16.83 -1.44 -3.56
CA GLU A 84 -18.18 -1.95 -3.31
C GLU A 84 -19.05 -1.87 -4.58
N SER A 85 -18.88 -0.82 -5.40
CA SER A 85 -19.60 -0.69 -6.69
C SER A 85 -19.16 -1.74 -7.72
N ASP A 86 -17.85 -2.02 -7.80
CA ASP A 86 -17.28 -3.00 -8.72
C ASP A 86 -17.65 -4.42 -8.32
N ILE A 87 -17.58 -4.75 -7.02
CA ILE A 87 -18.06 -6.03 -6.48
C ILE A 87 -19.52 -6.24 -6.82
N ARG A 88 -20.37 -5.23 -6.59
CA ARG A 88 -21.79 -5.34 -6.93
C ARG A 88 -21.97 -5.61 -8.42
N THR A 89 -21.31 -4.83 -9.27
CA THR A 89 -21.42 -4.99 -10.73
C THR A 89 -20.96 -6.37 -11.19
N SER A 90 -19.89 -6.90 -10.61
CA SER A 90 -19.33 -8.21 -10.93
C SER A 90 -20.18 -9.37 -10.41
N LEU A 91 -20.76 -9.25 -9.22
CA LEU A 91 -21.45 -10.35 -8.55
C LEU A 91 -22.96 -10.35 -8.69
N ILE A 92 -23.61 -9.24 -9.08
CA ILE A 92 -25.07 -9.12 -9.02
C ILE A 92 -25.80 -10.20 -9.83
N ASP A 93 -25.29 -10.57 -11.00
CA ASP A 93 -25.88 -11.62 -11.83
C ASP A 93 -25.66 -13.01 -11.21
N SER A 94 -24.50 -13.24 -10.61
CA SER A 94 -24.14 -14.50 -9.94
C SER A 94 -24.91 -14.71 -8.62
N LEU A 95 -25.28 -13.60 -7.96
CA LEU A 95 -26.00 -13.62 -6.69
C LEU A 95 -27.52 -13.72 -6.86
N ALA A 96 -28.04 -13.64 -8.08
CA ALA A 96 -29.45 -13.83 -8.37
C ALA A 96 -29.90 -15.21 -7.84
N GLY A 97 -30.68 -15.20 -6.75
CA GLY A 97 -31.20 -16.41 -6.09
C GLY A 97 -30.28 -17.09 -5.07
N HIS A 98 -29.11 -16.52 -4.76
CA HIS A 98 -28.12 -17.11 -3.83
C HIS A 98 -27.65 -16.14 -2.74
N THR A 99 -28.44 -15.11 -2.43
CA THR A 99 -28.13 -14.09 -1.40
C THR A 99 -27.94 -14.68 0.00
N ASP A 100 -28.54 -15.83 0.29
CA ASP A 100 -28.45 -16.50 1.60
C ASP A 100 -27.07 -17.12 1.88
N ALA A 101 -26.20 -17.22 0.86
CA ALA A 101 -24.84 -17.74 0.99
C ALA A 101 -23.80 -16.65 1.29
N LEU A 102 -24.20 -15.38 1.34
CA LEU A 102 -23.29 -14.26 1.59
C LEU A 102 -22.98 -14.08 3.07
N SER A 103 -21.74 -13.70 3.37
CA SER A 103 -21.40 -13.23 4.72
C SER A 103 -22.09 -11.89 5.01
N PRO A 104 -22.39 -11.57 6.28
CA PRO A 104 -23.01 -10.29 6.64
C PRO A 104 -22.23 -9.08 6.11
N GLN A 105 -20.90 -9.14 6.15
CA GLN A 105 -20.01 -8.09 5.66
C GLN A 105 -20.19 -7.83 4.16
N MET A 106 -20.34 -8.88 3.36
CA MET A 106 -20.56 -8.77 1.92
C MET A 106 -21.97 -8.25 1.62
N THR A 107 -22.98 -8.73 2.34
CA THR A 107 -24.36 -8.24 2.23
C THR A 107 -24.43 -6.73 2.52
N ASP A 108 -23.77 -6.27 3.58
CA ASP A 108 -23.74 -4.86 3.93
C ASP A 108 -22.99 -4.01 2.88
N ALA A 109 -21.92 -4.54 2.28
CA ALA A 109 -21.17 -3.88 1.21
C ALA A 109 -22.04 -3.70 -0.05
N LEU A 110 -22.77 -4.73 -0.45
CA LEU A 110 -23.69 -4.66 -1.59
C LEU A 110 -24.84 -3.67 -1.34
N ALA A 111 -25.40 -3.66 -0.13
CA ALA A 111 -26.46 -2.72 0.24
C ALA A 111 -25.96 -1.26 0.20
N ARG A 112 -24.73 -0.99 0.67
CA ARG A 112 -24.10 0.33 0.57
C ARG A 112 -23.85 0.74 -0.89
N ALA A 113 -23.36 -0.19 -1.71
CA ALA A 113 -23.12 0.06 -3.13
C ALA A 113 -24.36 0.58 -3.87
N GLU A 114 -25.56 0.13 -3.48
CA GLU A 114 -26.83 0.62 -4.05
C GLU A 114 -27.16 2.06 -3.71
N THR A 115 -26.61 2.57 -2.61
CA THR A 115 -26.86 3.94 -2.14
C THR A 115 -25.91 4.96 -2.75
N TYR A 116 -24.82 4.52 -3.38
CA TYR A 116 -23.85 5.45 -3.96
C TYR A 116 -24.41 6.12 -5.21
N PRO A 117 -24.43 7.47 -5.27
CA PRO A 117 -24.82 8.16 -6.49
C PRO A 117 -23.74 7.94 -7.57
N ALA A 118 -24.14 7.86 -8.84
CA ALA A 118 -23.21 7.68 -9.96
C ALA A 118 -22.07 8.72 -9.96
N GLN A 119 -22.37 9.96 -9.52
CA GLN A 119 -21.38 11.01 -9.37
C GLN A 119 -20.27 10.66 -8.36
N ALA A 120 -20.60 9.95 -7.27
CA ALA A 120 -19.59 9.55 -6.29
C ALA A 120 -18.58 8.58 -6.89
N TYR A 121 -19.03 7.63 -7.72
CA TYR A 121 -18.14 6.70 -8.42
C TYR A 121 -17.26 7.42 -9.45
N SER A 122 -17.81 8.32 -10.27
CA SER A 122 -17.00 9.09 -11.21
C SER A 122 -16.00 10.03 -10.52
N SER A 123 -16.39 10.64 -9.41
CA SER A 123 -15.49 11.47 -8.60
C SER A 123 -14.37 10.64 -7.98
N ALA A 124 -14.67 9.45 -7.48
CA ALA A 124 -13.67 8.53 -6.93
C ALA A 124 -12.65 8.07 -7.99
N GLN A 125 -13.11 7.76 -9.21
CA GLN A 125 -12.21 7.42 -10.32
C GLN A 125 -11.31 8.61 -10.70
N SER A 126 -11.87 9.82 -10.75
CA SER A 126 -11.11 11.04 -11.07
C SER A 126 -10.04 11.33 -10.01
N ALA A 127 -10.39 11.21 -8.72
CA ALA A 127 -9.45 11.35 -7.62
C ALA A 127 -8.33 10.29 -7.67
N THR A 128 -8.68 9.05 -8.01
CA THR A 128 -7.71 7.96 -8.19
C THR A 128 -6.73 8.25 -9.33
N ALA A 129 -7.21 8.79 -10.46
CA ALA A 129 -6.36 9.17 -11.58
C ALA A 129 -5.39 10.31 -11.22
N LEU A 130 -5.87 11.32 -10.48
CA LEU A 130 -5.03 12.41 -9.96
C LEU A 130 -3.95 11.87 -9.00
N ALA A 131 -4.32 10.97 -8.09
CA ALA A 131 -3.38 10.35 -7.17
C ALA A 131 -2.31 9.55 -7.90
N LYS A 132 -2.68 8.77 -8.92
CA LYS A 132 -1.72 8.07 -9.78
C LYS A 132 -0.73 9.02 -10.44
N GLY A 133 -1.18 10.18 -10.92
CA GLY A 133 -0.31 11.21 -11.47
C GLY A 133 0.64 11.80 -10.43
N PHE A 134 0.13 12.13 -9.24
CA PHE A 134 0.95 12.64 -8.13
C PHE A 134 2.06 11.65 -7.73
N PHE A 135 1.72 10.38 -7.52
CA PHE A 135 2.72 9.39 -7.15
C PHE A 135 3.72 9.10 -8.28
N ALA A 136 3.29 9.12 -9.54
CA ALA A 136 4.21 9.00 -10.67
C ALA A 136 5.27 10.12 -10.68
N GLU A 137 4.86 11.36 -10.42
CA GLU A 137 5.80 12.47 -10.28
C GLU A 137 6.68 12.34 -9.03
N LEU A 138 6.12 11.86 -7.92
CA LEU A 138 6.90 11.64 -6.70
C LEU A 138 8.04 10.63 -6.92
N PHE A 139 7.80 9.56 -7.69
CA PHE A 139 8.85 8.57 -8.01
C PHE A 139 9.90 9.07 -9.01
N HIS A 140 9.76 10.28 -9.58
CA HIS A 140 10.87 10.92 -10.30
C HIS A 140 11.96 11.40 -9.34
N ASP A 141 11.59 11.79 -8.12
CA ASP A 141 12.50 12.38 -7.12
C ASP A 141 12.95 11.38 -6.04
N TYR A 142 12.14 10.34 -5.79
CA TYR A 142 12.36 9.34 -4.74
C TYR A 142 12.34 7.92 -5.31
N ASP A 143 13.22 7.06 -4.81
CA ASP A 143 13.32 5.64 -5.19
C ASP A 143 12.26 4.77 -4.51
N ALA A 144 11.81 5.17 -3.31
CA ALA A 144 10.77 4.46 -2.57
C ALA A 144 10.09 5.37 -1.53
N ILE A 145 8.88 5.00 -1.16
CA ILE A 145 8.13 5.59 -0.06
C ILE A 145 8.16 4.64 1.13
N ILE A 146 8.34 5.18 2.33
CA ILE A 146 8.21 4.49 3.61
C ILE A 146 6.91 4.94 4.28
N ALA A 147 6.10 3.97 4.68
CA ALA A 147 4.85 4.19 5.41
C ALA A 147 4.59 3.07 6.44
N ALA A 148 3.68 3.31 7.39
CA ALA A 148 3.21 2.25 8.29
C ALA A 148 2.52 1.12 7.50
N SER A 149 2.71 -0.15 7.86
CA SER A 149 1.90 -1.25 7.29
C SER A 149 0.55 -1.43 8.00
N THR A 150 0.49 -1.07 9.28
CA THR A 150 -0.63 -1.28 10.17
C THR A 150 -0.72 -0.12 11.17
N PRO A 151 -1.89 0.13 11.78
CA PRO A 151 -2.01 1.12 12.85
C PRO A 151 -1.20 0.80 14.10
N GLY A 152 -0.83 -0.46 14.32
CA GLY A 152 -0.22 -0.92 15.57
C GLY A 152 0.51 -2.24 15.42
N GLU A 153 1.04 -2.73 16.54
CA GLU A 153 1.61 -4.07 16.66
C GLU A 153 0.65 -5.15 16.14
N ALA A 154 1.20 -6.24 15.61
CA ALA A 154 0.39 -7.38 15.20
C ALA A 154 -0.45 -7.88 16.39
N PRO A 155 -1.78 -8.00 16.26
CA PRO A 155 -2.61 -8.52 17.35
C PRO A 155 -2.20 -9.96 17.68
N ALA A 156 -2.15 -10.27 18.98
CA ALA A 156 -1.74 -11.60 19.48
C ALA A 156 -2.68 -12.74 19.03
N THR A 157 -3.87 -12.41 18.52
CA THR A 157 -4.85 -13.35 17.98
C THR A 157 -5.20 -13.00 16.53
N LEU A 158 -5.41 -14.03 15.68
CA LEU A 158 -5.79 -13.89 14.26
C LEU A 158 -7.24 -13.38 14.06
N GLU A 159 -7.93 -12.99 15.12
CA GLU A 159 -9.35 -12.61 15.09
C GLU A 159 -9.58 -11.23 14.48
N GLN A 160 -8.53 -10.40 14.42
CA GLN A 160 -8.55 -9.12 13.72
C GLN A 160 -7.32 -9.02 12.82
N THR A 161 -7.55 -8.99 11.50
CA THR A 161 -6.57 -8.48 10.56
C THR A 161 -6.58 -6.97 10.73
N GLY A 162 -5.43 -6.37 11.08
CA GLY A 162 -5.31 -4.94 11.36
C GLY A 162 -5.93 -4.05 10.28
N ASP A 163 -6.13 -2.77 10.60
CA ASP A 163 -6.82 -1.84 9.72
C ASP A 163 -6.10 -1.70 8.35
N PRO A 164 -6.75 -2.04 7.22
CA PRO A 164 -6.13 -2.04 5.90
C PRO A 164 -5.93 -0.64 5.33
N VAL A 165 -6.31 0.42 6.06
CA VAL A 165 -6.19 1.83 5.67
C VAL A 165 -4.86 2.17 5.02
N PHE A 166 -3.75 1.70 5.60
CA PHE A 166 -2.42 1.99 5.09
C PHE A 166 -2.09 1.23 3.80
N CYS A 167 -2.61 0.00 3.62
CA CYS A 167 -2.47 -0.76 2.37
C CYS A 167 -3.42 -0.29 1.26
N THR A 168 -4.53 0.34 1.63
CA THR A 168 -5.65 0.66 0.74
C THR A 168 -5.24 1.70 -0.30
N ILE A 169 -4.44 2.69 0.10
CA ILE A 169 -3.96 3.75 -0.79
C ILE A 169 -3.16 3.13 -1.94
N TRP A 170 -2.17 2.31 -1.63
CA TRP A 170 -1.28 1.66 -2.62
C TRP A 170 -2.03 0.71 -3.54
N THR A 171 -2.98 -0.06 -2.97
CA THR A 171 -3.86 -0.95 -3.73
C THR A 171 -4.70 -0.18 -4.74
N LEU A 172 -5.29 0.95 -4.34
CA LEU A 172 -6.13 1.78 -5.19
C LEU A 172 -5.35 2.35 -6.40
N ILE A 173 -4.11 2.76 -6.17
CA ILE A 173 -3.27 3.37 -7.22
C ILE A 173 -2.43 2.34 -7.99
N GLY A 174 -2.34 1.09 -7.52
CA GLY A 174 -1.64 0.00 -8.19
C GLY A 174 -0.12 0.10 -8.09
N LEU A 175 0.41 0.53 -6.93
CA LEU A 175 1.85 0.56 -6.68
C LEU A 175 2.33 -0.74 -6.01
N PRO A 176 3.53 -1.24 -6.37
CA PRO A 176 4.13 -2.37 -5.67
C PRO A 176 4.53 -1.97 -4.24
N CYS A 177 4.20 -2.82 -3.27
CA CYS A 177 4.57 -2.62 -1.86
C CYS A 177 5.17 -3.89 -1.25
N LEU A 178 6.21 -3.72 -0.43
CA LEU A 178 6.83 -4.76 0.37
C LEU A 178 6.63 -4.45 1.86
N SER A 179 6.21 -5.44 2.64
CA SER A 179 6.11 -5.31 4.10
C SER A 179 7.38 -5.83 4.75
N LEU A 180 8.05 -4.98 5.51
CA LEU A 180 9.31 -5.26 6.20
C LEU A 180 9.08 -5.22 7.72
N PRO A 181 9.33 -6.33 8.46
CA PRO A 181 9.17 -6.37 9.92
C PRO A 181 10.41 -5.78 10.61
N ILE A 182 10.68 -4.49 10.39
CA ILE A 182 11.92 -3.83 10.80
C ILE A 182 11.80 -3.03 12.11
N LEU A 183 10.58 -2.85 12.63
CA LEU A 183 10.34 -2.18 13.90
C LEU A 183 9.92 -3.19 14.96
N VAL A 184 10.23 -2.90 16.22
CA VAL A 184 9.79 -3.69 17.38
C VAL A 184 9.03 -2.75 18.31
N GLY A 185 7.78 -3.09 18.63
CA GLY A 185 6.96 -2.30 19.54
C GLY A 185 7.30 -2.55 21.00
N ALA A 186 6.66 -1.80 21.91
CA ALA A 186 6.97 -1.82 23.34
C ALA A 186 6.71 -3.19 23.99
N THR A 187 5.85 -4.03 23.39
CA THR A 187 5.59 -5.39 23.87
C THR A 187 6.58 -6.44 23.34
N GLY A 188 7.53 -6.03 22.51
CA GLY A 188 8.49 -6.92 21.85
C GLY A 188 7.97 -7.58 20.58
N LEU A 189 6.79 -7.18 20.08
CA LEU A 189 6.20 -7.66 18.83
C LEU A 189 6.68 -6.84 17.63
N PRO A 190 6.87 -7.46 16.45
CA PRO A 190 7.28 -6.73 15.25
C PRO A 190 6.16 -5.80 14.78
N ILE A 191 6.54 -4.57 14.45
CA ILE A 191 5.71 -3.58 13.75
C ILE A 191 6.16 -3.60 12.29
N GLY A 192 5.21 -3.81 11.38
CA GLY A 192 5.50 -3.82 9.96
C GLY A 192 5.59 -2.41 9.39
N VAL A 193 6.61 -2.17 8.58
CA VAL A 193 6.77 -0.97 7.75
C VAL A 193 6.58 -1.38 6.30
N GLN A 194 5.93 -0.53 5.50
CA GLN A 194 5.81 -0.72 4.06
C GLN A 194 6.86 0.10 3.34
N LEU A 195 7.52 -0.55 2.39
CA LEU A 195 8.32 0.08 1.35
C LEU A 195 7.52 0.02 0.05
N ILE A 196 7.22 1.16 -0.54
CA ILE A 196 6.39 1.28 -1.75
C ILE A 196 7.26 1.80 -2.88
N GLY A 197 7.23 1.11 -4.01
CA GLY A 197 8.01 1.46 -5.19
C GLY A 197 7.16 2.08 -6.31
N GLY A 198 7.83 2.64 -7.30
CA GLY A 198 7.21 3.09 -8.53
C GLY A 198 6.55 1.95 -9.30
N ARG A 199 5.56 2.29 -10.14
CA ARG A 199 4.87 1.30 -10.98
C ARG A 199 5.86 0.67 -11.96
N GLU A 200 5.84 -0.66 -12.07
CA GLU A 200 6.77 -1.46 -12.90
C GLU A 200 8.25 -1.37 -12.46
N GLU A 201 8.51 -0.88 -11.24
CA GLU A 201 9.86 -0.75 -10.69
C GLU A 201 10.18 -1.80 -9.60
N ASP A 202 9.57 -2.99 -9.67
CA ASP A 202 9.74 -4.06 -8.67
C ASP A 202 11.21 -4.41 -8.39
N ALA A 203 12.06 -4.42 -9.43
CA ALA A 203 13.49 -4.68 -9.27
C ALA A 203 14.22 -3.55 -8.51
N ARG A 204 13.81 -2.29 -8.69
CA ARG A 204 14.31 -1.16 -7.90
C ARG A 204 13.84 -1.30 -6.46
N LEU A 205 12.56 -1.61 -6.25
CA LEU A 205 11.99 -1.79 -4.92
C LEU A 205 12.71 -2.88 -4.11
N MET A 206 13.01 -4.03 -4.72
CA MET A 206 13.76 -5.11 -4.08
C MET A 206 15.19 -4.70 -3.71
N ARG A 207 15.87 -3.93 -4.56
CA ARG A 207 17.21 -3.37 -4.29
C ARG A 207 17.19 -2.39 -3.13
N THR A 208 16.21 -1.49 -3.10
CA THR A 208 16.03 -0.53 -2.01
C THR A 208 15.71 -1.24 -0.69
N ALA A 209 14.89 -2.30 -0.71
CA ALA A 209 14.61 -3.12 0.47
C ALA A 209 15.88 -3.78 1.02
N HIS A 210 16.70 -4.36 0.14
CA HIS A 210 17.97 -4.99 0.54
C HIS A 210 18.95 -3.99 1.17
N TRP A 211 19.08 -2.80 0.57
CA TRP A 211 19.91 -1.73 1.15
C TRP A 211 19.39 -1.28 2.52
N LEU A 212 18.07 -1.15 2.67
CA LEU A 212 17.44 -0.74 3.93
C LEU A 212 17.72 -1.77 5.05
N GLU A 213 17.61 -3.06 4.76
CA GLU A 213 17.94 -4.13 5.71
C GLU A 213 19.41 -4.06 6.18
N GLN A 214 20.35 -3.75 5.28
CA GLN A 214 21.77 -3.58 5.62
C GLN A 214 22.00 -2.39 6.54
N GLN A 215 21.44 -1.22 6.23
CA GLN A 215 21.59 -0.01 7.05
C GLN A 215 21.06 -0.19 8.49
N ILE A 216 19.93 -0.89 8.62
CA ILE A 216 19.33 -1.16 9.94
C ILE A 216 20.14 -2.20 10.71
N SER A 217 20.73 -3.18 10.03
CA SER A 217 21.59 -4.20 10.66
C SER A 217 22.90 -3.60 11.18
N ASP A 218 23.52 -2.71 10.40
CA ASP A 218 24.76 -2.02 10.77
C ASP A 218 24.55 -1.03 11.93
N SER A 219 23.37 -0.41 12.03
CA SER A 219 23.02 0.51 13.13
C SER A 219 22.79 -0.19 14.47
N ASN A 220 22.58 -1.52 14.47
CA ASN A 220 22.36 -2.33 15.66
C ASN A 220 23.62 -3.07 16.16
N SER A 221 24.79 -2.86 15.51
CA SER A 221 26.10 -3.42 15.89
C SER A 221 26.99 -2.40 16.58
#